data_AF-A0A554ISE3-F1
#
_entry.id   AF-A0A554ISE3-F1
#
_cell.length_a   1.000
_cell.length_b   1.000
_cell.length_c   1.000
_cell.angle_alpha   90.00
_cell.angle_beta   90.00
_cell.angle_gamma   90.00
#
_symmetry.space_group_name_H-M   'P 1'
#
loop_
_entity.id
_entity.type
_entity.pdbx_description
1 polymer ?
#
loop_
_entity_poly.entity_id
_entity_poly.type
_entity_poly.pdbx_seq_one_letter_code
_entity_poly.pdbx_strand_id
1 'polypeptide(L)'
;MHTAMTSPAGALHSQILRVPTVLIDWTHVVPAHQTADTQTNTALLLNWVRSHPGGSHVHVVLRRFGLAAEGRQLRNSLQALGCTVTTRFDR
;
A
#
# COMPACT_ATOMS: atom_id res chain seq x y z
N MET A 1 -0.52 21.43 -53.32
CA MET A 1 0.03 20.44 -52.36
C MET A 1 0.55 21.21 -51.14
N HIS A 2 -0.16 21.17 -50.01
CA HIS A 2 0.30 21.74 -48.74
C HIS A 2 -0.03 20.75 -47.62
N THR A 3 1.01 20.15 -47.05
CA THR A 3 0.92 19.22 -45.92
C THR A 3 1.04 20.04 -44.64
N ALA A 4 -0.04 20.16 -43.88
CA ALA A 4 -0.01 20.73 -42.54
C ALA A 4 0.50 19.65 -41.56
N MET A 5 1.67 19.88 -40.98
CA MET A 5 2.20 19.09 -39.87
C MET A 5 1.50 19.52 -38.58
N THR A 6 0.58 18.69 -38.10
CA THR A 6 -0.09 18.89 -36.81
C THR A 6 0.82 18.40 -35.69
N SER A 7 1.22 19.32 -34.82
CA SER A 7 2.07 19.13 -33.65
C SER A 7 1.45 18.13 -32.65
N PRO A 8 2.23 17.23 -32.01
CA PRO A 8 1.70 16.35 -30.98
C PRO A 8 1.44 17.18 -29.72
N ALA A 9 0.16 17.38 -29.39
CA ALA A 9 -0.25 17.84 -28.07
C ALA A 9 0.18 16.76 -27.05
N GLY A 10 1.36 16.95 -26.47
CA GLY A 10 1.82 16.17 -25.33
C GLY A 10 0.82 16.33 -24.21
N ALA A 11 -0.01 15.30 -24.01
CA ALA A 11 -0.87 15.19 -22.86
C ALA A 11 0.01 15.23 -21.61
N LEU A 12 0.04 16.37 -20.95
CA LEU A 12 0.54 16.50 -19.59
C LEU A 12 -0.28 15.53 -18.74
N HIS A 13 0.29 14.36 -18.49
CA HIS A 13 -0.18 13.43 -17.47
C HIS A 13 -0.05 14.15 -16.14
N SER A 14 -1.09 14.90 -15.77
CA SER A 14 -1.33 15.33 -14.41
C SER A 14 -1.50 14.05 -13.59
N GLN A 15 -0.40 13.46 -13.13
CA GLN A 15 -0.44 12.45 -12.09
C GLN A 15 -0.94 13.18 -10.85
N ILE A 16 -2.27 13.19 -10.67
CA ILE A 16 -2.89 13.59 -9.42
C ILE A 16 -2.29 12.63 -8.39
N LEU A 17 -1.30 13.11 -7.64
CA LEU A 17 -0.77 12.44 -6.46
C LEU A 17 -1.94 12.34 -5.49
N ARG A 18 -2.66 11.22 -5.54
CA ARG A 18 -3.74 10.94 -4.59
C ARG A 18 -3.06 10.74 -3.24
N VAL A 19 -3.21 11.72 -2.37
CA VAL A 19 -2.75 11.62 -0.98
C VAL A 19 -3.62 10.54 -0.33
N PRO A 20 -3.01 9.49 0.27
CA PRO A 20 -3.77 8.48 1.00
C PRO A 20 -4.58 9.18 2.10
N THR A 21 -5.88 8.92 2.11
CA THR A 21 -6.82 9.55 3.05
C THR A 21 -6.78 8.88 4.42
N VAL A 22 -6.31 7.63 4.48
CA VAL A 22 -6.24 6.83 5.70
C VAL A 22 -4.81 6.35 5.93
N LEU A 23 -4.24 6.73 7.08
CA LEU A 23 -2.96 6.21 7.58
C LEU A 23 -3.22 5.16 8.66
N ILE A 24 -2.65 3.98 8.50
CA ILE A 24 -2.73 2.87 9.45
C ILE A 24 -1.33 2.59 9.96
N ASP A 25 -1.11 2.82 11.25
CA ASP A 25 0.10 2.39 11.93
C ASP A 25 -0.07 0.94 12.42
N TRP A 26 0.64 0.02 11.76
CA TRP A 26 0.64 -1.41 12.06
C TRP A 26 1.96 -1.87 12.68
N THR A 27 2.77 -0.94 13.18
CA THR A 27 4.10 -1.26 13.72
C THR A 27 4.02 -2.08 15.01
N HIS A 28 2.94 -1.93 15.78
CA HIS A 28 2.75 -2.59 17.07
C HIS A 28 1.88 -3.86 17.05
N VAL A 29 1.25 -4.19 15.92
CA VAL A 29 0.20 -5.23 15.85
C VAL A 29 0.76 -6.63 15.57
N VAL A 30 1.95 -6.72 14.98
CA VAL A 30 2.58 -8.01 14.65
C VAL A 30 3.73 -8.25 15.64
N PRO A 31 3.60 -9.23 16.55
CA PRO A 31 4.71 -9.68 17.39
C PRO A 31 5.83 -10.27 16.53
N ALA A 32 7.05 -10.35 17.07
CA ALA A 32 8.21 -10.97 16.39
C ALA A 32 7.98 -12.45 16.02
N HIS A 33 6.97 -13.09 16.61
CA HIS A 33 6.56 -14.46 16.35
C HIS A 33 5.06 -14.51 16.03
N GLN A 34 4.71 -15.38 15.09
CA GLN A 34 3.33 -15.53 14.64
C GLN A 34 2.47 -16.12 15.77
N THR A 35 1.40 -15.41 16.13
CA THR A 35 0.33 -15.92 16.99
C THR A 35 -0.94 -16.10 16.15
N ALA A 36 -1.88 -16.93 16.60
CA ALA A 36 -3.20 -17.05 15.97
C ALA A 36 -3.90 -15.67 15.82
N ASP A 37 -3.66 -14.78 16.78
CA ASP A 37 -4.16 -13.39 16.75
C ASP A 37 -3.55 -12.58 15.62
N THR A 38 -2.27 -12.79 15.29
CA THR A 38 -1.55 -12.08 14.22
C THR A 38 -2.12 -12.45 12.84
N GLN A 39 -2.41 -13.73 12.62
CA GLN A 39 -3.01 -14.21 11.39
C GLN A 39 -4.44 -13.66 11.23
N THR A 40 -5.21 -13.65 12.32
CA THR A 40 -6.58 -13.09 12.36
C THR A 40 -6.57 -11.59 12.04
N ASN A 41 -5.70 -10.81 12.71
CA ASN A 41 -5.59 -9.37 12.48
C ASN A 41 -5.17 -9.02 11.05
N THR A 42 -4.27 -9.82 10.47
CA THR A 42 -3.85 -9.69 9.06
C THR A 42 -5.04 -9.89 8.11
N ALA A 43 -5.83 -10.94 8.31
CA ALA A 43 -7.01 -11.20 7.49
C ALA A 43 -8.06 -10.07 7.62
N LEU A 44 -8.27 -9.56 8.84
CA LEU A 44 -9.17 -8.43 9.09
C LEU A 44 -8.71 -7.16 8.37
N LEU A 45 -7.43 -6.83 8.41
CA LEU A 45 -6.89 -5.67 7.68
C LEU A 45 -7.12 -5.78 6.17
N LEU A 46 -6.78 -6.94 5.59
CA LEU A 46 -6.92 -7.15 4.15
C LEU A 46 -8.39 -7.08 3.72
N ASN A 47 -9.31 -7.63 4.52
CA ASN A 47 -10.74 -7.55 4.26
C ASN A 47 -11.27 -6.12 4.41
N TRP A 48 -10.81 -5.38 5.42
CA TRP A 48 -11.18 -3.98 5.61
C TRP A 48 -10.76 -3.14 4.40
N VAL A 49 -9.49 -3.25 3.96
CA VAL A 49 -8.97 -2.53 2.78
C VAL A 49 -9.76 -2.87 1.51
N ARG A 50 -10.13 -4.15 1.33
CA ARG A 50 -10.96 -4.59 0.20
C ARG A 50 -12.38 -4.02 0.23
N SER A 51 -12.96 -3.85 1.41
CA SER A 51 -14.36 -3.46 1.57
C SER A 51 -14.61 -1.97 1.30
N HIS A 52 -13.75 -1.06 1.77
CA HIS A 52 -13.65 0.38 1.47
C HIS A 52 -12.59 0.96 2.43
N PRO A 53 -11.77 1.98 2.08
CA PRO A 53 -11.93 2.99 1.02
C PRO A 53 -11.25 2.66 -0.33
N GLY A 54 -10.82 1.40 -0.53
CA GLY A 54 -10.00 1.00 -1.68
C GLY A 54 -8.53 1.33 -1.45
N GLY A 55 -7.61 0.42 -1.83
CA GLY A 55 -6.23 0.49 -1.38
C GLY A 55 -5.49 1.78 -1.75
N SER A 56 -5.80 2.41 -2.88
CA SER A 56 -5.18 3.69 -3.28
C SER A 56 -5.36 4.84 -2.28
N HIS A 57 -6.33 4.73 -1.37
CA HIS A 57 -6.58 5.71 -0.30
C HIS A 57 -5.95 5.33 1.04
N VAL A 58 -5.25 4.19 1.10
CA VAL A 58 -4.72 3.63 2.35
C VAL A 58 -3.19 3.63 2.30
N HIS A 59 -2.60 4.18 3.36
CA HIS A 59 -1.18 4.08 3.65
C HIS A 59 -0.98 3.26 4.91
N VAL A 60 -0.28 2.13 4.79
CA VAL A 60 0.05 1.27 5.92
C VAL A 60 1.52 1.42 6.29
N VAL A 61 1.80 1.68 7.56
CA VAL A 61 3.14 1.66 8.12
C VAL A 61 3.37 0.32 8.79
N LEU A 62 4.30 -0.47 8.27
CA LEU A 62 4.69 -1.75 8.83
C LEU A 62 5.99 -1.60 9.62
N ARG A 63 6.15 -2.36 10.70
CA ARG A 63 7.47 -2.52 11.34
C ARG A 63 8.37 -3.36 10.44
N ARG A 64 9.67 -3.07 10.40
CA ARG A 64 10.64 -3.94 9.72
C ARG A 64 10.80 -5.23 10.51
N PHE A 65 9.99 -6.24 10.21
CA PHE A 65 10.25 -7.60 10.64
C PHE A 65 11.51 -8.07 9.91
N GLY A 66 12.59 -8.37 10.62
CA GLY A 66 13.80 -8.90 10.01
C GLY A 66 13.45 -10.16 9.22
N LEU A 67 13.51 -10.08 7.88
CA LEU A 67 13.41 -11.18 6.91
C LEU A 67 12.22 -12.17 7.03
N ALA A 68 11.28 -11.97 7.94
CA ALA A 68 10.13 -12.85 8.11
C ALA A 68 9.34 -12.91 6.80
N ALA A 69 9.14 -14.12 6.26
CA ALA A 69 8.43 -14.36 5.02
C ALA A 69 7.01 -13.73 5.06
N GLU A 70 6.43 -13.65 6.25
CA GLU A 70 5.09 -13.19 6.52
C GLU A 70 4.94 -11.67 6.40
N GLY A 71 5.90 -10.91 6.94
CA GLY A 71 5.93 -9.45 6.75
C GLY A 71 6.04 -9.07 5.27
N ARG A 72 6.77 -9.89 4.49
CA ARG A 72 6.82 -9.77 3.03
C ARG A 72 5.47 -10.11 2.40
N GLN A 73 4.82 -11.20 2.81
CA GLN A 73 3.51 -11.60 2.30
C GLN A 73 2.46 -10.52 2.55
N LEU A 74 2.33 -10.02 3.79
CA LEU A 74 1.41 -8.95 4.14
C LEU A 74 1.66 -7.69 3.31
N ARG A 75 2.92 -7.24 3.22
CA ARG A 75 3.29 -6.08 2.40
C ARG A 75 2.87 -6.28 0.94
N ASN A 76 3.18 -7.43 0.36
CA ASN A 76 2.85 -7.73 -1.03
C ASN A 76 1.33 -7.76 -1.24
N SER A 77 0.57 -8.33 -0.30
CA SER A 77 -0.90 -8.32 -0.36
C SER A 77 -1.49 -6.91 -0.29
N LEU A 78 -0.99 -6.05 0.59
CA LEU A 78 -1.42 -4.66 0.69
C LEU A 78 -1.09 -3.86 -0.57
N GLN A 79 0.13 -4.02 -1.10
CA GLN A 79 0.55 -3.39 -2.35
C GLN A 79 -0.29 -3.87 -3.54
N ALA A 80 -0.62 -5.17 -3.61
CA ALA A 80 -1.50 -5.73 -4.63
C ALA A 80 -2.93 -5.16 -4.56
N LEU A 81 -3.38 -4.72 -3.38
CA LEU A 81 -4.65 -4.01 -3.20
C LEU A 81 -4.56 -2.52 -3.57
N GLY A 82 -3.37 -2.01 -3.90
CA GLY A 82 -3.12 -0.62 -4.27
C GLY A 82 -2.73 0.28 -3.09
N CYS A 83 -2.46 -0.28 -1.91
CA CYS A 83 -2.02 0.50 -0.76
C CYS A 83 -0.61 1.07 -0.94
N THR A 84 -0.40 2.27 -0.40
CA THR A 84 0.95 2.74 -0.10
C THR A 84 1.44 2.00 1.14
N VAL A 85 2.64 1.42 1.10
CA VAL A 85 3.20 0.72 2.26
C VAL A 85 4.60 1.22 2.54
N THR A 86 4.84 1.69 3.76
CA THR A 86 6.17 2.10 4.22
C THR A 86 6.61 1.24 5.38
N THR A 87 7.92 1.03 5.50
CA THR A 87 8.49 0.27 6.61
C THR A 87 9.20 1.22 7.57
N ARG A 88 8.86 1.17 8.85
CA ARG A 88 9.53 1.93 9.91
C ARG A 88 10.54 1.04 10.64
N PHE A 89 11.67 1.64 10.98
CA PHE A 89 12.65 1.06 11.90
C PHE A 89 12.31 1.57 13.30
N ASP A 90 12.06 0.65 14.23
CA ASP A 90 12.17 1.00 15.65
C ASP A 90 13.67 1.11 15.96
N ARG A 91 14.06 2.25 16.53
CA ARG A 91 15.39 2.45 17.11
C ARG A 91 15.44 1.85 18.51
#